data_AF-A0A540LT79-F1
#
_entry.id   AF-A0A540LT79-F1
#
_cell.length_a   1.000
_cell.length_b   1.000
_cell.length_c   1.000
_cell.angle_alpha   90.00
_cell.angle_beta   90.00
_cell.angle_gamma   90.00
#
_symmetry.space_group_name_H-M   'P 1'
#
loop_
_entity.id
_entity.type
_entity.pdbx_description
1 polymer ?
#
loop_
_entity_poly.entity_id
_entity_poly.type
_entity_poly.pdbx_seq_one_letter_code
_entity_poly.pdbx_strand_id
1 'polypeptide(L)'
;MEHLEVLVLSGCSSVKKIPNFVEPMEHLWKLSLDGTGIECIPSSIEHLTSLSLLDLRDCKNLKCLPSAIGNLRAIKSLDVSGCSNLAKLPESLGKLEFVEKINLSGTAIKEFPSSIALLKNLKALIFRGMEGPSRRPWCTSLPFRLMPTGSLHHSISFCSLMELDLSGHNLCEGANPNDIGCLSSLVSLNLSGNNFVSLPTSISQLSKLENLYLSRCRKLQHLPVLSSGSPLCRRWI
;
A
#
# COMPACT_ATOMS: atom_id res chain seq x y z
N MET A 1 7.38 10.38 -29.97
CA MET A 1 7.49 10.45 -28.49
C MET A 1 8.68 9.63 -27.97
N GLU A 2 9.62 9.25 -28.83
CA GLU A 2 10.69 8.28 -28.50
C GLU A 2 11.63 8.75 -27.38
N HIS A 3 11.86 10.05 -27.24
CA HIS A 3 12.70 10.61 -26.17
C HIS A 3 11.90 11.21 -24.99
N LEU A 4 10.58 10.95 -24.92
CA LEU A 4 9.76 11.54 -23.87
C LEU A 4 10.13 10.94 -22.51
N GLU A 5 10.68 11.76 -21.61
CA GLU A 5 11.09 11.31 -20.28
C GLU A 5 10.00 11.47 -19.22
N VAL A 6 9.19 12.52 -19.37
CA VAL A 6 8.18 12.91 -18.39
C VAL A 6 6.89 13.28 -19.12
N LEU A 7 5.79 12.64 -18.75
CA LEU A 7 4.44 12.99 -19.20
C LEU A 7 3.59 13.39 -18.00
N VAL A 8 3.08 14.63 -17.99
CA VAL A 8 2.26 15.18 -16.91
C VAL A 8 0.93 15.65 -17.49
N LEU A 9 -0.16 15.00 -17.10
CA LEU A 9 -1.55 15.34 -17.41
C LEU A 9 -2.33 15.73 -16.15
N SER A 10 -1.63 16.16 -15.10
CA SER A 10 -2.20 16.54 -13.81
C SER A 10 -3.38 17.49 -13.95
N GLY A 11 -4.51 17.17 -13.32
CA GLY A 11 -5.72 17.99 -13.31
C GLY A 11 -6.48 18.06 -14.64
N CYS A 12 -6.05 17.32 -15.67
CA CYS A 12 -6.75 17.25 -16.96
C CYS A 12 -8.00 16.37 -16.85
N SER A 13 -9.00 16.83 -16.09
CA SER A 13 -10.22 16.09 -15.74
C SER A 13 -11.08 15.65 -16.93
N SER A 14 -10.95 16.34 -18.08
CA SER A 14 -11.61 15.96 -19.33
C SER A 14 -10.97 14.74 -20.01
N VAL A 15 -9.74 14.36 -19.65
CA VAL A 15 -9.06 13.17 -20.19
C VAL A 15 -9.65 11.94 -19.51
N LYS A 16 -10.44 11.18 -20.28
CA LYS A 16 -11.13 9.96 -19.80
C LYS A 16 -10.44 8.66 -20.21
N LYS A 17 -9.51 8.73 -21.14
CA LYS A 17 -8.77 7.59 -21.68
C LYS A 17 -7.35 8.02 -22.02
N ILE A 18 -6.41 7.10 -21.82
CA ILE A 18 -5.03 7.23 -22.28
C ILE A 18 -4.88 6.35 -23.52
N PRO A 19 -4.25 6.85 -24.60
CA PRO A 19 -4.00 6.04 -25.78
C PRO A 19 -3.06 4.88 -25.45
N ASN A 20 -3.08 3.84 -26.29
CA ASN A 20 -2.14 2.74 -26.15
C ASN A 20 -0.71 3.21 -26.45
N PHE A 21 0.26 2.67 -25.71
CA PHE A 21 1.68 2.82 -25.98
C PHE A 21 2.05 1.77 -27.02
N VAL A 22 2.35 2.19 -28.25
CA VAL A 22 2.51 1.25 -29.39
C VAL A 22 3.87 0.55 -29.35
N GLU A 23 4.90 1.23 -28.87
CA GLU A 23 6.28 0.75 -28.84
C GLU A 23 6.89 0.93 -27.43
N PRO A 24 7.94 0.16 -27.09
CA PRO A 24 8.68 0.34 -25.85
C PRO A 24 9.15 1.79 -25.67
N MET A 25 8.78 2.42 -24.57
CA MET A 25 9.21 3.77 -24.21
C MET A 25 10.35 3.70 -23.21
N GLU A 26 11.58 3.68 -23.72
CA GLU A 26 12.79 3.45 -22.94
C GLU A 26 13.25 4.68 -22.14
N HIS A 27 12.68 5.86 -22.40
CA HIS A 27 13.07 7.10 -21.72
C HIS A 27 12.02 7.58 -20.72
N LEU A 28 10.76 7.16 -20.84
CA LEU A 28 9.66 7.67 -20.01
C LEU A 28 9.76 7.10 -18.60
N TRP A 29 10.36 7.87 -17.69
CA TRP A 29 10.55 7.46 -16.30
C TRP A 29 9.46 8.00 -15.37
N LYS A 30 8.71 9.03 -15.78
CA LYS A 30 7.60 9.61 -14.99
C LYS A 30 6.32 9.76 -15.81
N LEU A 31 5.24 9.20 -15.29
CA LEU A 31 3.88 9.37 -15.79
C LEU A 31 2.96 9.89 -14.68
N SER A 32 2.49 11.13 -14.83
CA SER A 32 1.51 11.77 -13.93
C SER A 32 0.18 11.88 -14.64
N LEU A 33 -0.83 11.19 -14.14
CA LEU A 33 -2.22 11.24 -14.59
C LEU A 33 -3.14 11.70 -13.45
N ASP A 34 -2.59 12.32 -12.40
CA ASP A 34 -3.36 12.71 -11.24
C ASP A 34 -4.50 13.69 -11.58
N GLY A 35 -5.64 13.55 -10.90
CA GLY A 35 -6.82 14.37 -11.14
C GLY A 35 -7.43 14.23 -12.53
N THR A 36 -7.05 13.22 -13.32
CA THR A 36 -7.69 12.94 -14.62
C THR A 36 -9.00 12.16 -14.45
N GLY A 37 -9.82 12.16 -15.50
CA GLY A 37 -11.09 11.45 -15.54
C GLY A 37 -10.97 9.99 -15.99
N ILE A 38 -9.77 9.42 -16.01
CA ILE A 38 -9.51 8.08 -16.57
C ILE A 38 -10.27 6.98 -15.85
N GLU A 39 -10.82 6.03 -16.61
CA GLU A 39 -11.53 4.88 -16.06
C GLU A 39 -10.65 3.63 -15.92
N CYS A 40 -9.64 3.51 -16.79
CA CYS A 40 -8.68 2.42 -16.82
C CYS A 40 -7.34 2.87 -17.41
N ILE A 41 -6.28 2.15 -17.03
CA ILE A 41 -4.96 2.23 -17.66
C ILE A 41 -4.89 1.14 -18.74
N PRO A 42 -4.41 1.43 -19.96
CA PRO A 42 -4.31 0.42 -21.02
C PRO A 42 -3.27 -0.65 -20.66
N SER A 43 -3.47 -1.89 -21.14
CA SER A 43 -2.53 -2.99 -20.91
C SER A 43 -1.15 -2.74 -21.51
N SER A 44 -1.06 -1.89 -22.55
CA SER A 44 0.20 -1.43 -23.13
C SER A 44 1.09 -0.66 -22.16
N ILE A 45 0.65 -0.38 -20.93
CA ILE A 45 1.50 0.20 -19.87
C ILE A 45 2.78 -0.62 -19.66
N GLU A 46 2.76 -1.92 -19.97
CA GLU A 46 3.96 -2.78 -19.94
C GLU A 46 5.09 -2.35 -20.88
N HIS A 47 4.78 -1.55 -21.91
CA HIS A 47 5.78 -0.97 -22.81
C HIS A 47 6.55 0.19 -22.17
N LEU A 48 6.14 0.71 -21.01
CA LEU A 48 6.86 1.75 -20.29
C LEU A 48 8.00 1.14 -19.45
N THR A 49 9.00 0.58 -20.14
CA THR A 49 10.06 -0.24 -19.55
C THR A 49 10.93 0.50 -18.53
N SER A 50 11.09 1.81 -18.69
CA SER A 50 11.87 2.69 -17.80
C SER A 50 11.03 3.44 -16.77
N LEU A 51 9.71 3.19 -16.72
CA LEU A 51 8.81 3.92 -15.82
C LEU A 51 9.17 3.67 -14.36
N SER A 52 9.61 4.72 -13.68
CA SER A 52 10.01 4.68 -12.28
C SER A 52 8.95 5.27 -11.34
N LEU A 53 8.15 6.21 -11.83
CA LEU A 53 7.10 6.88 -11.07
C LEU A 53 5.78 6.88 -11.86
N LEU A 54 4.76 6.23 -11.29
CA LEU A 54 3.38 6.28 -11.77
C LEU A 54 2.50 6.96 -10.73
N ASP A 55 1.99 8.15 -11.08
CA ASP A 55 1.10 8.95 -10.24
C ASP A 55 -0.31 8.98 -10.84
N LEU A 56 -1.25 8.33 -10.16
CA LEU A 56 -2.65 8.22 -10.51
C LEU A 56 -3.53 8.86 -9.43
N ARG A 57 -2.98 9.75 -8.60
CA ARG A 57 -3.70 10.36 -7.48
C ARG A 57 -5.01 10.99 -7.92
N ASP A 58 -6.05 10.88 -7.12
CA ASP A 58 -7.36 11.49 -7.36
C ASP A 58 -8.02 11.15 -8.71
N CYS A 59 -7.63 10.04 -9.35
CA CYS A 59 -8.34 9.48 -10.51
C CYS A 59 -9.64 8.80 -10.03
N LYS A 60 -10.63 9.61 -9.64
CA LYS A 60 -11.87 9.15 -8.99
C LYS A 60 -12.68 8.17 -9.82
N ASN A 61 -12.53 8.18 -11.15
CA ASN A 61 -13.22 7.26 -12.06
C ASN A 61 -12.45 5.95 -12.30
N LEU A 62 -11.21 5.82 -11.82
CA LEU A 62 -10.38 4.64 -12.03
C LEU A 62 -10.97 3.44 -11.28
N LYS A 63 -11.38 2.41 -12.01
CA LYS A 63 -12.06 1.22 -11.45
C LYS A 63 -11.10 0.07 -11.14
N CYS A 64 -10.09 -0.11 -11.98
CA CYS A 64 -9.12 -1.19 -11.86
C CYS A 64 -7.77 -0.81 -12.48
N LEU A 65 -6.71 -1.49 -12.03
CA LEU A 65 -5.41 -1.51 -12.71
C LEU A 65 -5.33 -2.76 -13.61
N PRO A 66 -4.75 -2.66 -14.81
CA PRO A 66 -4.56 -3.82 -15.69
C PRO A 66 -3.55 -4.79 -15.07
N SER A 67 -3.68 -6.10 -15.37
CA SER A 67 -2.70 -7.10 -14.93
C SER A 67 -1.29 -6.83 -15.49
N ALA A 68 -1.20 -6.17 -16.65
CA ALA A 68 0.07 -5.74 -17.25
C ALA A 68 0.90 -4.79 -16.37
N ILE A 69 0.31 -4.18 -15.32
CA ILE A 69 1.06 -3.37 -14.35
C ILE A 69 2.23 -4.15 -13.74
N GLY A 70 2.06 -5.46 -13.54
CA GLY A 70 3.10 -6.35 -12.99
C GLY A 70 4.32 -6.54 -13.90
N ASN A 71 4.28 -6.06 -15.13
CA ASN A 71 5.38 -6.16 -16.09
C ASN A 71 6.28 -4.91 -16.09
N LEU A 72 5.96 -3.89 -15.28
CA LEU A 72 6.79 -2.69 -15.12
C LEU A 72 8.08 -3.03 -14.37
N ARG A 73 9.21 -3.01 -15.08
CA ARG A 73 10.50 -3.47 -14.55
C ARG A 73 11.30 -2.41 -13.80
N ALA A 74 10.99 -1.12 -13.96
CA ALA A 74 11.73 -0.02 -13.33
C ALA A 74 10.94 0.74 -12.27
N ILE A 75 9.68 0.33 -12.01
CA ILE A 75 8.76 1.08 -11.15
C ILE A 75 9.24 1.07 -9.70
N LYS A 76 9.42 2.26 -9.14
CA LYS A 76 9.82 2.46 -7.73
C LYS A 76 8.69 3.02 -6.90
N SER A 77 7.82 3.84 -7.50
CA SER A 77 6.71 4.49 -6.81
C SER A 77 5.41 4.36 -7.60
N LEU A 78 4.38 3.84 -6.93
CA LEU A 78 3.01 3.77 -7.41
C LEU A 78 2.09 4.52 -6.44
N ASP A 79 1.44 5.59 -6.91
CA ASP A 79 0.45 6.31 -6.11
C ASP A 79 -0.93 6.24 -6.79
N VAL A 80 -1.89 5.59 -6.14
CA VAL A 80 -3.31 5.54 -6.54
C VAL A 80 -4.20 6.15 -5.47
N SER A 81 -3.64 6.98 -4.59
CA SER A 81 -4.42 7.57 -3.51
C SER A 81 -5.53 8.48 -4.03
N GLY A 82 -6.66 8.53 -3.32
CA GLY A 82 -7.85 9.27 -3.76
C GLY A 82 -8.62 8.62 -4.92
N CYS A 83 -8.18 7.47 -5.46
CA CYS A 83 -8.95 6.70 -6.46
C CYS A 83 -10.13 5.98 -5.79
N SER A 84 -11.18 6.72 -5.45
CA SER A 84 -12.28 6.27 -4.61
C SER A 84 -13.12 5.12 -5.17
N ASN A 85 -13.03 4.85 -6.49
CA ASN A 85 -13.70 3.73 -7.16
C ASN A 85 -12.78 2.53 -7.42
N LEU A 86 -11.48 2.63 -7.10
CA LEU A 86 -10.55 1.52 -7.23
C LEU A 86 -10.82 0.50 -6.12
N ALA A 87 -11.41 -0.64 -6.50
CA ALA A 87 -11.91 -1.62 -5.54
C ALA A 87 -11.04 -2.88 -5.40
N LYS A 88 -10.13 -3.12 -6.36
CA LYS A 88 -9.26 -4.30 -6.40
C LYS A 88 -7.89 -3.96 -6.97
N LEU A 89 -6.87 -4.68 -6.52
CA LEU A 89 -5.55 -4.71 -7.12
C LEU A 89 -5.35 -6.06 -7.85
N PRO A 90 -4.59 -6.09 -8.96
CA PRO A 90 -4.32 -7.33 -9.67
C PRO A 90 -3.27 -8.20 -8.92
N GLU A 91 -3.39 -9.52 -9.02
CA GLU A 91 -2.39 -10.47 -8.48
C GLU A 91 -1.01 -10.36 -9.16
N SER A 92 -0.91 -9.69 -10.30
CA SER A 92 0.37 -9.38 -10.92
C SER A 92 1.14 -8.29 -10.18
N LEU A 93 0.53 -7.57 -9.24
CA LEU A 93 1.20 -6.52 -8.47
C LEU A 93 2.43 -7.06 -7.73
N GLY A 94 2.39 -8.30 -7.22
CA GLY A 94 3.54 -8.92 -6.56
C GLY A 94 4.74 -9.22 -7.48
N LYS A 95 4.63 -9.01 -8.79
CA LYS A 95 5.74 -9.12 -9.75
C LYS A 95 6.60 -7.86 -9.82
N LEU A 96 6.18 -6.76 -9.19
CA LEU A 96 6.92 -5.51 -9.16
C LEU A 96 8.17 -5.64 -8.30
N GLU A 97 9.26 -6.13 -8.89
CA GLU A 97 10.49 -6.47 -8.17
C GLU A 97 11.13 -5.25 -7.48
N PHE A 98 11.06 -4.06 -8.10
CA PHE A 98 11.78 -2.86 -7.65
C PHE A 98 10.90 -1.81 -6.97
N VAL A 99 9.62 -2.11 -6.72
CA VAL A 99 8.73 -1.13 -6.10
C VAL A 99 9.14 -0.88 -4.66
N GLU A 100 9.36 0.39 -4.32
CA GLU A 100 9.79 0.83 -3.00
C GLU A 100 8.64 1.48 -2.23
N LYS A 101 7.70 2.12 -2.94
CA LYS A 101 6.59 2.85 -2.34
C LYS A 101 5.27 2.59 -3.06
N ILE A 102 4.25 2.22 -2.29
CA ILE A 102 2.87 2.11 -2.77
C ILE A 102 1.96 2.93 -1.85
N ASN A 103 1.16 3.81 -2.44
CA ASN A 103 0.13 4.57 -1.73
C ASN A 103 -1.27 4.25 -2.28
N LEU A 104 -2.10 3.67 -1.42
CA LEU A 104 -3.46 3.18 -1.69
C LEU A 104 -4.52 3.99 -0.92
N SER A 105 -4.12 5.08 -0.28
CA SER A 105 -4.98 5.85 0.62
C SER A 105 -6.25 6.33 -0.08
N GLY A 106 -7.39 6.23 0.59
CA GLY A 106 -8.64 6.75 0.05
C GLY A 106 -9.25 5.93 -1.10
N THR A 107 -8.79 4.70 -1.32
CA THR A 107 -9.38 3.79 -2.30
C THR A 107 -10.61 3.03 -1.74
N ALA A 108 -11.27 2.24 -2.59
CA ALA A 108 -12.33 1.30 -2.18
C ALA A 108 -11.83 -0.15 -2.05
N ILE A 109 -10.50 -0.35 -2.00
CA ILE A 109 -9.88 -1.66 -1.87
C ILE A 109 -10.34 -2.33 -0.58
N LYS A 110 -10.84 -3.57 -0.69
CA LYS A 110 -11.31 -4.38 0.45
C LYS A 110 -10.38 -5.53 0.79
N GLU A 111 -9.48 -5.88 -0.10
CA GLU A 111 -8.55 -6.98 0.09
C GLU A 111 -7.28 -6.70 -0.70
N PHE A 112 -6.14 -7.07 -0.13
CA PHE A 112 -4.90 -7.07 -0.87
C PHE A 112 -4.73 -8.42 -1.58
N PRO A 113 -4.17 -8.43 -2.81
CA PRO A 113 -3.84 -9.65 -3.52
C PRO A 113 -2.79 -10.43 -2.71
N SER A 114 -2.87 -11.75 -2.75
CA SER A 114 -1.94 -12.63 -2.01
C SER A 114 -0.48 -12.35 -2.36
N SER A 115 -0.23 -12.01 -3.62
CA SER A 115 1.06 -11.63 -4.17
C SER A 115 1.67 -10.36 -3.59
N ILE A 116 0.93 -9.50 -2.87
CA ILE A 116 1.50 -8.27 -2.29
C ILE A 116 2.65 -8.57 -1.33
N ALA A 117 2.63 -9.73 -0.67
CA ALA A 117 3.70 -10.19 0.23
C ALA A 117 5.02 -10.50 -0.50
N LEU A 118 4.98 -10.69 -1.83
CA LEU A 118 6.16 -10.99 -2.65
C LEU A 118 7.00 -9.75 -2.97
N LEU A 119 6.55 -8.54 -2.58
CA LEU A 119 7.24 -7.28 -2.86
C LEU A 119 8.47 -7.08 -1.97
N LYS A 120 9.58 -7.73 -2.34
CA LYS A 120 10.83 -7.79 -1.56
C LYS A 120 11.50 -6.45 -1.32
N ASN A 121 11.26 -5.44 -2.16
CA ASN A 121 11.88 -4.11 -2.05
C ASN A 121 10.94 -3.03 -1.51
N LEU A 122 9.70 -3.39 -1.13
CA LEU A 122 8.72 -2.42 -0.64
C LEU A 122 9.13 -1.87 0.72
N LYS A 123 9.48 -0.58 0.75
CA LYS A 123 9.87 0.16 1.95
C LYS A 123 8.70 0.87 2.62
N ALA A 124 7.73 1.34 1.83
CA ALA A 124 6.58 2.08 2.34
C ALA A 124 5.26 1.60 1.72
N LEU A 125 4.33 1.17 2.57
CA LEU A 125 2.96 0.86 2.20
C LEU A 125 2.02 1.79 2.96
N ILE A 126 1.44 2.75 2.23
CA ILE A 126 0.52 3.73 2.80
C ILE A 126 -0.88 3.36 2.37
N PHE A 127 -1.72 2.99 3.32
CA PHE A 127 -3.14 2.79 3.09
C PHE A 127 -3.91 3.48 4.21
N ARG A 128 -4.38 4.71 3.94
CA ARG A 128 -5.27 5.42 4.86
C ARG A 128 -6.71 5.25 4.41
N GLY A 129 -7.60 4.96 5.34
CA GLY A 129 -9.03 4.96 5.09
C GLY A 129 -9.57 6.37 4.83
N MET A 130 -10.74 6.44 4.21
CA MET A 130 -11.48 7.69 4.05
C MET A 130 -12.21 8.02 5.36
N GLU A 131 -12.01 9.21 5.92
CA GLU A 131 -12.83 9.69 7.04
C GLU A 131 -14.29 9.88 6.56
N GLY A 132 -15.24 9.13 7.11
CA GLY A 132 -16.67 9.26 6.77
C GLY A 132 -17.60 8.34 7.58
N PRO A 133 -18.83 8.76 7.91
CA PRO A 133 -19.69 8.11 8.92
C PRO A 133 -20.34 6.78 8.53
N SER A 134 -20.19 6.30 7.28
CA SER A 134 -21.03 5.22 6.75
C SER A 134 -20.29 4.05 6.08
N ARG A 135 -18.99 3.84 6.36
CA ARG A 135 -18.31 2.64 5.84
C ARG A 135 -18.33 1.48 6.83
N ARG A 136 -18.74 0.32 6.32
CA ARG A 136 -18.57 -0.97 6.99
C ARG A 136 -17.10 -1.09 7.41
N PRO A 137 -16.81 -1.59 8.62
CA PRO A 137 -15.43 -1.82 9.05
C PRO A 137 -14.68 -2.60 7.98
N TRP A 138 -13.42 -2.25 7.77
CA TRP A 138 -12.57 -3.07 6.91
C TRP A 138 -12.30 -4.39 7.64
N CYS A 139 -13.26 -5.31 7.49
CA CYS A 139 -13.32 -6.60 8.17
C CYS A 139 -12.79 -7.68 7.25
N THR A 140 -11.48 -7.74 7.06
CA THR A 140 -10.79 -8.97 6.66
C THR A 140 -9.34 -8.89 7.08
N SER A 141 -8.75 -10.07 7.20
CA SER A 141 -7.34 -10.27 7.46
C SER A 141 -6.46 -9.42 6.56
N LEU A 142 -5.60 -8.61 7.16
CA LEU A 142 -4.39 -8.14 6.49
C LEU A 142 -3.75 -9.33 5.75
N PRO A 143 -3.10 -9.11 4.60
CA PRO A 143 -2.49 -10.18 3.78
C PRO A 143 -1.48 -11.01 4.58
N PHE A 144 -1.09 -10.53 5.76
CA PHE A 144 -0.31 -11.29 6.73
C PHE A 144 -0.96 -12.64 7.11
N ARG A 145 -2.28 -12.84 7.01
CA ARG A 145 -2.91 -14.17 7.20
C ARG A 145 -2.54 -15.22 6.15
N LEU A 146 -1.99 -14.80 5.01
CA LEU A 146 -1.48 -15.71 3.98
C LEU A 146 0.00 -16.06 4.20
N MET A 147 0.62 -15.55 5.27
CA MET A 147 1.90 -16.06 5.77
C MET A 147 1.59 -17.44 6.40
N PRO A 148 2.19 -18.55 5.94
CA PRO A 148 1.89 -19.86 6.48
C PRO A 148 2.26 -19.91 7.97
N THR A 149 1.26 -20.00 8.85
CA THR A 149 1.46 -20.33 10.25
C THR A 149 1.90 -21.79 10.34
N GLY A 150 3.21 -22.03 10.36
CA GLY A 150 3.76 -23.33 10.72
C GLY A 150 3.88 -24.35 9.58
N SER A 151 4.65 -24.04 8.54
CA SER A 151 5.43 -25.07 7.87
C SER A 151 6.65 -24.47 7.16
N LEU A 152 7.74 -25.23 7.16
CA LEU A 152 9.10 -24.90 6.72
C LEU A 152 9.22 -24.59 5.22
N HIS A 153 8.60 -23.51 4.75
CA HIS A 153 8.95 -22.90 3.47
C HIS A 153 9.31 -21.44 3.73
N HIS A 154 10.57 -21.10 3.46
CA HIS A 154 11.16 -19.75 3.53
C HIS A 154 10.10 -18.67 3.27
N SER A 155 9.60 -18.04 4.33
CA SER A 155 8.62 -16.97 4.24
C SER A 155 9.28 -15.81 3.52
N ILE A 156 8.93 -15.61 2.25
CA ILE A 156 9.32 -14.45 1.47
C ILE A 156 8.48 -13.28 1.99
N SER A 157 8.83 -12.83 3.19
CA SER A 157 8.09 -11.86 3.97
C SER A 157 8.48 -10.43 3.54
N PHE A 158 7.63 -9.46 3.89
CA PHE A 158 7.86 -8.01 3.83
C PHE A 158 9.06 -7.56 4.70
N CYS A 159 10.23 -8.17 4.52
CA CYS A 159 11.42 -7.96 5.34
C CYS A 159 12.07 -6.59 5.12
N SER A 160 11.69 -5.87 4.06
CA SER A 160 12.18 -4.53 3.75
C SER A 160 11.22 -3.40 4.13
N LEU A 161 9.99 -3.73 4.57
CA LEU A 161 8.97 -2.72 4.89
C LEU A 161 9.39 -1.94 6.13
N MET A 162 9.59 -0.64 5.96
CA MET A 162 10.02 0.31 7.00
C MET A 162 8.86 1.17 7.49
N GLU A 163 7.91 1.49 6.61
CA GLU A 163 6.75 2.31 6.91
C GLU A 163 5.45 1.61 6.52
N LEU A 164 4.54 1.48 7.48
CA LEU A 164 3.21 0.95 7.28
C LEU A 164 2.18 1.92 7.87
N ASP A 165 1.30 2.44 7.02
CA ASP A 165 0.16 3.23 7.45
C ASP A 165 -1.13 2.48 7.14
N LEU A 166 -1.91 2.19 8.17
CA LEU A 166 -3.22 1.55 8.10
C LEU A 166 -4.29 2.39 8.83
N SER A 167 -4.07 3.69 8.96
CA SER A 167 -4.95 4.59 9.71
C SER A 167 -6.33 4.75 9.08
N GLY A 168 -7.35 5.05 9.88
CA GLY A 168 -8.68 5.46 9.40
C GLY A 168 -9.57 4.36 8.83
N HIS A 169 -9.28 3.09 9.11
CA HIS A 169 -9.97 1.95 8.50
C HIS A 169 -11.07 1.30 9.35
N ASN A 170 -11.36 1.84 10.53
CA ASN A 170 -12.32 1.25 11.47
C ASN A 170 -11.98 -0.23 11.75
N LEU A 171 -10.70 -0.55 11.91
CA LEU A 171 -10.25 -1.89 12.29
C LEU A 171 -10.79 -2.23 13.69
N CYS A 172 -11.38 -3.42 13.84
CA CYS A 172 -11.99 -3.93 15.08
C CYS A 172 -11.31 -5.23 15.54
N GLU A 173 -11.52 -5.58 16.82
CA GLU A 173 -11.03 -6.82 17.43
C GLU A 173 -11.51 -8.06 16.63
N GLY A 174 -10.59 -8.94 16.22
CA GLY A 174 -10.83 -10.05 15.28
C GLY A 174 -10.14 -9.89 13.92
N ALA A 175 -9.80 -8.66 13.51
CA ALA A 175 -8.79 -8.38 12.48
C ALA A 175 -7.37 -8.52 13.03
N ASN A 176 -7.18 -9.41 14.01
CA ASN A 176 -5.97 -9.58 14.80
C ASN A 176 -4.81 -9.98 13.88
N PRO A 177 -3.83 -9.09 13.61
CA PRO A 177 -2.67 -9.48 12.85
C PRO A 177 -1.68 -10.12 13.82
N ASN A 178 -1.92 -11.38 14.15
CA ASN A 178 -0.92 -12.19 14.84
C ASN A 178 0.42 -12.18 14.08
N ASP A 179 0.37 -11.82 12.80
CA ASP A 179 1.49 -11.82 11.86
C ASP A 179 2.12 -10.43 11.63
N ILE A 180 1.65 -9.34 12.26
CA ILE A 180 2.33 -8.02 12.12
C ILE A 180 3.76 -8.07 12.67
N GLY A 181 4.01 -8.93 13.66
CA GLY A 181 5.34 -9.17 14.22
C GLY A 181 6.36 -9.70 13.21
N CYS A 182 5.92 -10.21 12.05
CA CYS A 182 6.81 -10.62 10.96
C CYS A 182 7.50 -9.45 10.23
N LEU A 183 7.07 -8.20 10.47
CA LEU A 183 7.63 -6.99 9.86
C LEU A 183 8.88 -6.51 10.62
N SER A 184 9.93 -7.34 10.65
CA SER A 184 11.13 -7.11 11.46
C SER A 184 11.95 -5.86 11.10
N SER A 185 11.70 -5.24 9.94
CA SER A 185 12.33 -3.99 9.52
C SER A 185 11.48 -2.75 9.75
N LEU A 186 10.27 -2.88 10.31
CA LEU A 186 9.34 -1.78 10.45
C LEU A 186 9.85 -0.76 11.48
N VAL A 187 9.96 0.50 11.03
CA VAL A 187 10.42 1.65 11.83
C VAL A 187 9.25 2.55 12.22
N SER A 188 8.25 2.67 11.34
CA SER A 188 7.08 3.52 11.53
C SER A 188 5.80 2.73 11.26
N LEU A 189 4.90 2.72 12.26
CA LEU A 189 3.59 2.10 12.18
C LEU A 189 2.51 3.11 12.57
N ASN A 190 1.61 3.42 11.65
CA ASN A 190 0.45 4.27 11.91
C ASN A 190 -0.84 3.46 11.89
N LEU A 191 -1.50 3.39 13.07
CA LEU A 191 -2.79 2.73 13.28
C LEU A 191 -3.85 3.72 13.77
N SER A 192 -3.61 5.02 13.63
CA SER A 192 -4.51 6.08 14.09
C SER A 192 -5.93 5.96 13.51
N GLY A 193 -6.94 6.44 14.22
CA GLY A 193 -8.33 6.49 13.72
C GLY A 193 -8.98 5.12 13.53
N ASN A 194 -8.53 4.10 14.26
CA ASN A 194 -9.11 2.76 14.29
C ASN A 194 -9.85 2.49 15.60
N ASN A 195 -10.59 1.37 15.69
CA ASN A 195 -11.53 1.08 16.78
C ASN A 195 -11.23 -0.23 17.52
N PHE A 196 -9.96 -0.65 17.58
CA PHE A 196 -9.51 -1.78 18.38
C PHE A 196 -9.48 -1.45 19.88
N VAL A 197 -9.73 -2.45 20.72
CA VAL A 197 -9.69 -2.33 22.20
C VAL A 197 -8.25 -2.49 22.72
N SER A 198 -7.47 -3.34 22.07
CA SER A 198 -6.04 -3.54 22.34
C SER A 198 -5.28 -3.79 21.04
N LEU A 199 -3.96 -3.66 21.10
CA LEU A 199 -3.07 -4.07 20.01
C LEU A 199 -2.71 -5.56 20.15
N PRO A 200 -2.38 -6.26 19.03
CA PRO A 200 -1.88 -7.63 19.07
C PRO A 200 -0.58 -7.72 19.89
N THR A 201 -0.38 -8.82 20.62
CA THR A 201 0.86 -9.05 21.38
C THR A 201 2.10 -9.17 20.48
N SER A 202 1.93 -9.61 19.23
CA SER A 202 3.00 -9.72 18.23
C SER A 202 3.65 -8.38 17.87
N ILE A 203 3.03 -7.24 18.19
CA ILE A 203 3.66 -5.92 18.01
C ILE A 203 4.95 -5.76 18.84
N SER A 204 5.09 -6.52 19.93
CA SER A 204 6.32 -6.58 20.74
C SER A 204 7.51 -7.21 20.00
N GLN A 205 7.27 -7.92 18.90
CA GLN A 205 8.30 -8.53 18.04
C GLN A 205 8.92 -7.53 17.07
N LEU A 206 8.34 -6.32 16.92
CA LEU A 206 8.84 -5.26 16.04
C LEU A 206 10.04 -4.55 16.66
N SER A 207 11.19 -5.22 16.66
CA SER A 207 12.41 -4.77 17.37
C SER A 207 12.99 -3.45 16.87
N LYS A 208 12.72 -3.06 15.61
CA LYS A 208 13.17 -1.78 15.02
C LYS A 208 12.13 -0.67 15.09
N LEU A 209 10.96 -0.90 15.67
CA LEU A 209 9.89 0.09 15.68
C LEU A 209 10.28 1.29 16.55
N GLU A 210 10.26 2.48 15.96
CA GLU A 210 10.61 3.74 16.62
C GLU A 210 9.40 4.66 16.77
N ASN A 211 8.46 4.59 15.83
CA ASN A 211 7.30 5.47 15.76
C ASN A 211 6.02 4.63 15.69
N LEU A 212 5.17 4.75 16.72
CA LEU A 212 3.86 4.10 16.78
C LEU A 212 2.78 5.16 16.97
N TYR A 213 1.94 5.36 15.96
CA TYR A 213 0.86 6.35 16.00
C TYR A 213 -0.49 5.68 16.27
N LEU A 214 -1.14 6.07 17.37
CA LEU A 214 -2.42 5.54 17.85
C LEU A 214 -3.45 6.65 18.09
N SER A 215 -3.27 7.81 17.46
CA SER A 215 -4.15 8.96 17.66
C SER A 215 -5.58 8.64 17.22
N ARG A 216 -6.60 9.21 17.87
CA ARG A 216 -8.02 9.01 17.55
C ARG A 216 -8.50 7.54 17.64
N CYS A 217 -7.80 6.64 18.35
CA CYS A 217 -8.26 5.27 18.63
C CYS A 217 -9.21 5.22 19.83
N ARG A 218 -10.50 5.54 19.62
CA ARG A 218 -11.46 5.84 20.73
C ARG A 218 -11.81 4.67 21.64
N LYS A 219 -11.60 3.42 21.19
CA LYS A 219 -11.90 2.20 21.96
C LYS A 219 -10.67 1.60 22.66
N LEU A 220 -9.48 2.14 22.42
CA LEU A 220 -8.23 1.59 22.94
C LEU A 220 -8.19 1.70 24.47
N GLN A 221 -8.09 0.55 25.15
CA GLN A 221 -8.02 0.45 26.61
C GLN A 221 -6.66 -0.08 27.08
N HIS A 222 -6.04 -0.97 26.31
CA HIS A 222 -4.79 -1.62 26.68
C HIS A 222 -3.70 -1.41 25.63
N LEU A 223 -2.52 -1.05 26.11
CA LEU A 223 -1.32 -0.97 25.30
C LEU A 223 -0.54 -2.29 25.42
N PRO A 224 0.16 -2.70 24.35
CA PRO A 224 1.00 -3.88 24.38
C PRO A 224 2.17 -3.62 25.34
N VAL A 225 2.62 -4.67 26.03
CA VAL A 225 3.86 -4.59 26.80
C VAL A 225 5.00 -4.43 25.80
N LEU A 226 5.53 -3.22 25.70
CA LEU A 226 6.73 -2.94 24.93
C LEU A 226 7.91 -3.48 25.73
N SER A 227 8.70 -4.37 25.13
CA SER A 227 9.91 -4.89 25.77
C SER A 227 10.84 -3.71 26.10
N SER A 228 11.49 -3.77 27.27
CA SER A 228 12.33 -2.68 27.81
C SER A 228 13.54 -2.31 26.93
N GLY A 229 13.86 -3.15 25.93
CA GLY A 229 14.85 -2.88 24.89
C GLY A 229 14.32 -2.18 23.64
N SER A 230 13.01 -1.94 23.53
CA SER A 230 12.43 -1.27 22.36
C SER A 230 12.74 0.24 22.38
N PRO A 231 13.06 0.87 21.22
CA PRO A 231 13.24 2.31 21.13
C PRO A 231 12.00 3.09 21.60
N LEU A 232 10.82 2.49 21.44
CA LEU A 232 9.54 3.02 21.93
C LEU A 232 9.54 3.19 23.45
N CYS A 233 10.06 2.25 24.23
CA CYS A 233 9.97 2.32 25.69
C CYS A 233 10.67 3.56 26.30
N ARG A 234 11.64 4.16 25.59
CA ARG A 234 12.38 5.36 26.04
C ARG A 234 11.62 6.67 25.83
N ARG A 235 10.54 6.67 25.04
CA ARG A 235 9.74 7.86 24.70
C ARG A 235 8.40 7.95 25.45
N TRP A 236 8.11 6.98 26.32
CA TRP A 236 6.83 6.81 27.02
C TRP A 236 6.91 7.11 28.53
N ILE A 237 8.07 7.55 29.02
CA ILE A 237 8.28 8.07 30.39
C ILE A 237 8.25 9.59 30.34
#